data_AF-A0A3D1PQU5-F1
#
_entry.id   AF-A0A3D1PQU5-F1
#
_cell.length_a   1.000
_cell.length_b   1.000
_cell.length_c   1.000
_cell.angle_alpha   90.00
_cell.angle_beta   90.00
_cell.angle_gamma   90.00
#
_symmetry.space_group_name_H-M   'P 1'
#
loop_
_entity.id
_entity.type
_entity.pdbx_description
1 polymer ?
#
loop_
_entity_poly.entity_id
_entity_poly.type
_entity_poly.pdbx_seq_one_letter_code
_entity_poly.pdbx_strand_id
1 'polypeptide(L)'
;MFKYSFDFKFKAVKYVVYGKHSYREAARKFNVHQEQIRVWTNRYKTYGKNGLIPKPIQKYDGKFKVDVVEYMYANHLSFEKTALHFGLPSSTNVVLWKQMYEEKGAQYLLNNRNIAIDRVRVNRVKKKKNKQNTNSNTSIKSTSKSSLKSDKSNEELLK
;
A
#
# COMPACT_ATOMS: atom_id res chain seq x y z
N MET A 1 -14.75 -1.63 14.74
CA MET A 1 -14.06 -2.50 15.74
C MET A 1 -12.58 -2.61 15.37
N PHE A 2 -11.66 -2.42 16.31
CA PHE A 2 -10.24 -2.66 16.04
C PHE A 2 -9.98 -4.17 16.01
N LYS A 3 -9.25 -4.66 15.00
CA LYS A 3 -8.97 -6.10 14.82
C LYS A 3 -8.28 -6.74 16.04
N TYR A 4 -7.47 -5.97 16.75
CA TYR A 4 -6.69 -6.43 17.91
C TYR A 4 -6.92 -5.50 19.10
N SER A 5 -7.24 -6.08 20.26
CA SER A 5 -7.39 -5.35 21.52
C SER A 5 -6.04 -4.83 22.04
N PHE A 6 -6.09 -3.88 22.96
CA PHE A 6 -4.89 -3.37 23.65
C PHE A 6 -4.13 -4.51 24.33
N ASP A 7 -4.82 -5.36 25.11
CA ASP A 7 -4.20 -6.45 25.87
C ASP A 7 -3.52 -7.47 24.96
N PHE A 8 -4.14 -7.79 23.82
CA PHE A 8 -3.55 -8.67 22.82
C PHE A 8 -2.25 -8.10 22.27
N LYS A 9 -2.26 -6.82 21.84
CA LYS A 9 -1.05 -6.15 21.35
C LYS A 9 0.02 -6.08 22.43
N PHE A 10 -0.37 -5.75 23.66
CA PHE A 10 0.55 -5.64 24.78
C PHE A 10 1.21 -6.97 25.11
N LYS A 11 0.47 -8.08 25.07
CA LYS A 11 1.01 -9.44 25.23
C LYS A 11 2.02 -9.78 24.14
N ALA A 12 1.72 -9.46 22.88
CA ALA A 12 2.64 -9.67 21.76
C ALA A 12 3.93 -8.85 21.89
N VAL A 13 3.81 -7.58 22.29
CA VAL A 13 4.97 -6.71 22.51
C VAL A 13 5.80 -7.17 23.69
N LYS A 14 5.17 -7.57 24.81
CA LYS A 14 5.89 -8.11 25.97
C LYS A 14 6.71 -9.34 25.60
N TYR A 15 6.14 -10.23 24.79
CA TYR A 15 6.82 -11.43 24.31
C TYR A 15 8.11 -11.09 23.54
N VAL A 16 8.08 -10.06 22.70
CA VAL A 16 9.28 -9.60 21.97
C VAL A 16 10.27 -8.85 22.88
N VAL A 17 9.80 -7.87 23.64
CA VAL A 17 10.65 -6.93 24.38
C VAL A 17 11.27 -7.57 25.61
N TYR A 18 10.48 -8.27 26.42
CA TYR A 18 10.94 -8.86 27.68
C TYR A 18 11.36 -10.32 27.51
N GLY A 19 10.66 -11.08 26.66
CA GLY A 19 11.01 -12.45 26.34
C GLY A 19 12.21 -12.57 25.39
N LYS A 20 12.70 -11.45 24.84
CA LYS A 20 13.80 -11.39 23.84
C LYS A 20 13.56 -12.28 22.62
N HIS A 21 12.30 -12.57 22.30
CA HIS A 21 11.93 -13.36 21.14
C HIS A 21 11.98 -12.52 19.86
N SER A 22 12.31 -13.17 18.75
CA SER A 22 12.29 -12.56 17.43
C SER A 22 10.86 -12.22 16.99
N TYR A 23 10.73 -11.24 16.08
CA TYR A 23 9.43 -10.91 15.48
C TYR A 23 8.79 -12.11 14.75
N ARG A 24 9.60 -13.01 14.18
CA ARG A 24 9.12 -14.22 13.48
C ARG A 24 8.54 -15.26 14.43
N GLU A 25 9.11 -15.42 15.62
CA GLU A 25 8.54 -16.29 16.66
C GLU A 25 7.23 -15.71 17.19
N ALA A 26 7.20 -14.40 17.46
CA ALA A 26 5.98 -13.72 17.87
C ALA A 26 4.89 -13.84 16.80
N ALA A 27 5.24 -13.69 15.51
CA ALA A 27 4.30 -13.80 14.40
C ALA A 27 3.60 -15.16 14.37
N ARG A 28 4.38 -16.23 14.53
CA ARG A 28 3.87 -17.60 14.61
C ARG A 28 3.01 -17.82 15.86
N LYS A 29 3.48 -17.36 17.02
CA LYS A 29 2.78 -17.56 18.31
C LYS A 29 1.43 -16.86 18.37
N PHE A 30 1.34 -15.64 17.84
CA PHE A 30 0.13 -14.81 17.91
C PHE A 30 -0.72 -14.88 16.64
N ASN A 31 -0.27 -15.61 15.61
CA ASN A 31 -0.89 -15.64 14.28
C ASN A 31 -1.12 -14.23 13.70
N VAL A 32 -0.07 -13.41 13.74
CA VAL A 32 -0.08 -12.03 13.24
C VAL A 32 1.10 -11.83 12.31
N HIS A 33 0.90 -11.06 11.24
CA HIS A 33 1.98 -10.72 10.32
C HIS A 33 3.15 -10.06 11.07
N GLN A 34 4.37 -10.50 10.76
CA GLN A 34 5.59 -10.05 11.44
C GLN A 34 5.72 -8.52 11.48
N GLU A 35 5.37 -7.86 10.37
CA GLU A 35 5.41 -6.40 10.27
C GLU A 35 4.51 -5.70 11.30
N GLN A 36 3.31 -6.23 11.56
CA GLN A 36 2.40 -5.63 12.54
C GLN A 36 2.97 -5.70 13.96
N ILE A 37 3.63 -6.81 14.30
CA ILE A 37 4.31 -6.96 15.60
C ILE A 37 5.48 -5.98 15.70
N ARG A 38 6.24 -5.81 14.61
CA ARG A 38 7.33 -4.82 14.53
C ARG A 38 6.80 -3.40 14.79
N VAL A 39 5.70 -3.00 14.13
CA VAL A 39 5.06 -1.69 14.32
C VAL A 39 4.61 -1.49 15.77
N TRP A 40 3.92 -2.46 16.37
CA TRP A 40 3.49 -2.36 17.77
C TRP A 40 4.68 -2.23 18.72
N THR A 41 5.74 -3.01 18.48
CA THR A 41 6.96 -2.97 19.30
C THR A 41 7.64 -1.63 19.20
N ASN A 42 7.80 -1.07 18.00
CA ASN A 42 8.45 0.23 17.80
C ASN A 42 7.65 1.38 18.45
N ARG A 43 6.32 1.35 18.31
CA ARG A 43 5.44 2.31 18.99
C ARG A 43 5.52 2.19 20.50
N TYR A 44 5.56 0.97 21.03
CA TYR A 44 5.72 0.76 22.47
C TYR A 44 7.07 1.24 22.99
N LYS A 45 8.16 0.99 22.26
CA LYS A 45 9.49 1.49 22.63
C LYS A 45 9.56 3.01 22.67
N THR A 46 8.79 3.70 21.82
CA THR A 46 8.81 5.17 21.71
C THR A 46 7.83 5.85 22.65
N TYR A 47 6.62 5.29 22.80
CA TYR A 47 5.49 5.93 23.48
C TYR A 47 4.96 5.14 24.68
N GLY A 48 5.63 4.04 25.06
CA GLY A 48 5.14 3.12 26.07
C GLY A 48 3.77 2.54 25.71
N LYS A 49 2.92 2.34 26.73
CA LYS A 49 1.56 1.80 26.57
C LYS A 49 0.71 2.67 25.62
N ASN A 50 0.89 3.99 25.62
CA ASN A 50 0.15 4.91 24.77
C ASN A 50 0.37 4.64 23.27
N GLY A 51 1.51 4.06 22.90
CA GLY A 51 1.79 3.65 21.53
C GLY A 51 0.92 2.50 21.00
N LEU A 52 0.26 1.74 21.88
CA LEU A 52 -0.62 0.62 21.52
C LEU A 52 -2.10 1.01 21.49
N ILE A 53 -2.42 2.15 22.10
CA ILE A 53 -3.77 2.71 22.13
C ILE A 53 -4.09 3.24 20.73
N PRO A 54 -5.24 2.85 20.14
CA PRO A 54 -5.68 3.43 18.89
C PRO A 54 -5.84 4.94 19.00
N LYS A 55 -5.27 5.70 18.07
CA LYS A 55 -5.51 7.14 18.00
C LYS A 55 -6.84 7.42 17.30
N PRO A 56 -7.57 8.46 17.71
CA PRO A 56 -8.77 8.89 17.00
C PRO A 56 -8.42 9.37 15.59
N ILE A 57 -9.44 9.44 14.75
CA ILE A 57 -9.31 10.05 13.41
C ILE A 57 -8.94 11.52 13.62
N GLN A 58 -7.81 11.92 13.06
CA GLN A 58 -7.29 13.28 13.15
C GLN A 58 -7.37 13.94 11.77
N LYS A 59 -7.75 15.21 11.76
CA LYS A 59 -7.59 16.08 10.59
C LYS A 59 -6.22 16.73 10.69
N TYR A 60 -5.51 16.72 9.57
CA TYR A 60 -4.20 17.35 9.46
C TYR A 60 -4.33 18.56 8.53
N ASP A 61 -3.73 19.67 8.94
CA ASP A 61 -3.63 20.86 8.12
C ASP A 61 -2.66 20.65 6.94
N GLY A 62 -2.79 21.46 5.90
CA GLY A 62 -2.05 21.35 4.66
C GLY A 62 -0.58 21.66 4.89
N LYS A 63 -0.29 22.69 5.70
CA LYS A 63 1.07 23.04 6.09
C LYS A 63 1.74 21.88 6.82
N PHE A 64 1.06 21.28 7.80
CA PHE A 64 1.59 20.13 8.53
C PHE A 64 1.93 18.95 7.59
N LYS A 65 1.09 18.67 6.59
CA LYS A 65 1.37 17.59 5.62
C LYS A 65 2.62 17.86 4.79
N VAL A 66 2.82 19.12 4.38
CA VAL A 66 4.03 19.55 3.65
C VAL A 66 5.26 19.40 4.54
N ASP A 67 5.21 19.95 5.76
CA ASP A 67 6.30 19.90 6.73
C ASP A 67 6.75 18.44 6.99
N VAL A 68 5.80 17.50 7.11
CA VAL A 68 6.09 16.06 7.31
C VAL A 68 6.84 15.46 6.12
N VAL A 69 6.46 15.81 4.90
CA VAL A 69 7.06 15.27 3.68
C VAL A 69 8.45 15.85 3.47
N GLU A 70 8.62 17.16 3.65
CA GLU A 70 9.91 17.83 3.56
C GLU A 70 10.89 17.31 4.61
N TYR A 71 10.43 17.17 5.86
CA TYR A 71 11.25 16.59 6.92
C TYR A 71 11.72 15.17 6.59
N MET A 72 10.84 14.34 5.99
CA MET A 72 11.21 12.99 5.57
C MET A 72 12.33 13.00 4.53
N TYR A 73 12.25 13.88 3.52
CA TYR A 73 13.28 13.98 2.49
C TYR A 73 14.59 14.52 3.06
N ALA A 74 14.53 15.58 3.87
CA ALA A 74 15.71 16.19 4.49
C ALA A 74 16.48 15.23 5.40
N ASN A 75 15.77 14.33 6.09
CA ASN A 75 16.37 13.39 7.04
C ASN A 75 16.50 11.95 6.50
N HIS A 76 16.19 11.73 5.22
CA HIS A 76 16.21 10.41 4.57
C HIS A 76 15.50 9.30 5.38
N LEU A 77 14.37 9.65 5.99
CA LEU A 77 13.63 8.73 6.85
C LEU A 77 12.69 7.82 6.06
N SER A 78 12.52 6.59 6.54
CA SER A 78 11.46 5.72 6.04
C SER A 78 10.09 6.21 6.51
N PHE A 79 9.03 5.84 5.78
CA PHE A 79 7.66 6.22 6.13
C PHE A 79 7.27 5.85 7.56
N GLU A 80 7.72 4.70 8.06
CA GLU A 80 7.49 4.26 9.44
C GLU A 80 8.23 5.14 10.44
N LYS A 81 9.50 5.47 10.18
CA LYS A 81 10.27 6.37 11.06
C LYS A 81 9.67 7.77 11.09
N THR A 82 9.26 8.31 9.94
CA THR A 82 8.59 9.61 9.84
C THR A 82 7.26 9.59 10.59
N ALA A 83 6.43 8.58 10.37
CA ALA A 83 5.16 8.45 11.08
C ALA A 83 5.35 8.30 12.59
N LEU A 84 6.39 7.58 13.01
CA LEU A 84 6.77 7.46 14.40
C LEU A 84 7.23 8.80 14.96
N HIS A 85 8.05 9.57 14.24
CA HIS A 85 8.54 10.88 14.66
C HIS A 85 7.39 11.89 14.88
N PHE A 86 6.47 12.01 13.92
CA PHE A 86 5.33 12.93 14.00
C PHE A 86 4.12 12.36 14.76
N GLY A 87 4.26 11.17 15.37
CA GLY A 87 3.17 10.54 16.12
C GLY A 87 1.94 10.18 15.29
N LEU A 88 2.10 9.99 13.96
CA LEU A 88 1.01 9.61 13.07
C LEU A 88 0.51 8.19 13.39
N PRO A 89 -0.79 7.90 13.20
CA PRO A 89 -1.35 6.57 13.47
C PRO A 89 -0.90 5.50 12.47
N SER A 90 -0.55 5.90 11.25
CA SER A 90 -0.13 4.99 10.18
C SER A 90 0.85 5.69 9.23
N SER A 91 1.88 4.95 8.80
CA SER A 91 2.82 5.34 7.74
C SER A 91 2.16 5.56 6.40
N THR A 92 0.97 4.96 6.18
CA THR A 92 0.17 5.20 4.97
C THR A 92 -0.12 6.69 4.78
N ASN A 93 -0.30 7.48 5.84
CA ASN A 93 -0.49 8.93 5.71
C ASN A 93 0.72 9.58 5.01
N VAL A 94 1.93 9.23 5.43
CA VAL A 94 3.17 9.76 4.84
C VAL A 94 3.31 9.32 3.39
N VAL A 95 3.02 8.05 3.08
CA VAL A 95 3.01 7.54 1.69
C VAL A 95 2.04 8.33 0.82
N LEU A 96 0.83 8.59 1.33
CA LEU A 96 -0.20 9.30 0.59
C LEU A 96 0.20 10.76 0.33
N TRP A 97 0.76 11.44 1.34
CA TRP A 97 1.18 12.85 1.23
C TRP A 97 2.38 12.99 0.30
N LYS A 98 3.39 12.12 0.44
CA LYS A 98 4.55 12.07 -0.46
C LYS A 98 4.12 11.93 -1.93
N GLN A 99 3.25 10.97 -2.23
CA GLN A 99 2.79 10.77 -3.61
C GLN A 99 2.06 12.00 -4.18
N MET A 100 1.22 12.67 -3.38
CA MET A 100 0.53 13.88 -3.85
C MET A 100 1.47 15.07 -3.99
N TYR A 101 2.47 15.18 -3.11
CA TYR A 101 3.53 16.15 -3.21
C TYR A 101 4.33 15.96 -4.50
N GLU A 102 4.69 14.72 -4.85
CA GLU A 102 5.41 14.39 -6.09
C GLU A 102 4.55 14.60 -7.35
N GLU A 103 3.25 14.25 -7.32
CA GLU A 103 2.37 14.36 -8.51
C GLU A 103 1.86 15.78 -8.77
N LYS A 104 1.62 16.58 -7.72
CA LYS A 104 0.87 17.85 -7.83
C LYS A 104 1.55 19.03 -7.12
N GLY A 105 2.68 18.81 -6.46
CA GLY A 105 3.42 19.81 -5.71
C GLY A 105 2.83 20.15 -4.34
N ALA A 106 3.60 20.94 -3.58
CA ALA A 106 3.26 21.37 -2.21
C ALA A 106 1.90 22.10 -2.13
N GLN A 107 1.59 22.93 -3.14
CA GLN A 107 0.36 23.72 -3.22
C GLN A 107 -0.92 22.87 -3.11
N TYR A 108 -0.87 21.64 -3.62
CA TYR A 108 -1.99 20.73 -3.53
C TYR A 108 -2.25 20.25 -2.09
N LEU A 109 -1.20 20.03 -1.31
CA LEU A 109 -1.32 19.66 0.11
C LEU A 109 -1.79 20.84 0.96
N LEU A 110 -1.29 22.04 0.70
CA LEU A 110 -1.68 23.28 1.38
C LEU A 110 -3.18 23.56 1.28
N ASN A 111 -3.78 23.28 0.11
CA ASN A 111 -5.21 23.47 -0.12
C ASN A 111 -6.13 22.48 0.63
N ASN A 112 -5.59 21.69 1.55
CA ASN A 112 -6.33 20.79 2.45
C ASN A 112 -7.33 19.85 1.78
N ARG A 113 -7.12 19.55 0.50
CA ARG A 113 -8.02 18.66 -0.23
C ARG A 113 -8.00 17.29 0.39
N ASN A 114 -9.17 16.67 0.48
CA ASN A 114 -9.31 15.37 1.10
C ASN A 114 -8.74 14.30 0.15
N ILE A 115 -7.45 13.99 0.33
CA ILE A 115 -6.63 13.15 -0.57
C ILE A 115 -7.29 11.80 -0.86
N ALA A 116 -7.99 11.22 0.12
CA ALA A 116 -8.74 9.99 -0.05
C ALA A 116 -9.89 10.12 -1.06
N ILE A 117 -10.65 11.22 -1.01
CA ILE A 117 -11.75 11.50 -1.93
C ILE A 117 -11.21 11.75 -3.34
N ASP A 118 -10.13 12.53 -3.46
CA ASP A 118 -9.53 12.83 -4.75
C ASP A 118 -8.96 11.59 -5.43
N ARG A 119 -8.38 10.64 -4.68
CA ARG A 119 -7.97 9.35 -5.24
C ARG A 119 -9.13 8.47 -5.65
N VAL A 120 -10.20 8.40 -4.87
CA VAL A 120 -11.41 7.64 -5.27
C VAL A 120 -11.95 8.21 -6.58
N ARG A 121 -11.95 9.54 -6.74
CA ARG A 121 -12.33 10.20 -7.99
C ARG A 121 -11.38 9.83 -9.14
N VAL A 122 -10.06 9.93 -8.95
CA VAL A 122 -9.06 9.58 -9.98
C VAL A 122 -9.13 8.10 -10.37
N ASN A 123 -9.27 7.18 -9.42
CA ASN A 123 -9.37 5.74 -9.66
C ASN A 123 -10.70 5.38 -10.37
N ARG A 124 -11.81 6.06 -10.06
CA ARG A 124 -13.06 5.92 -10.82
C ARG A 124 -12.89 6.38 -12.27
N VAL A 125 -12.20 7.50 -12.51
CA VAL A 125 -11.93 8.02 -13.87
C VAL A 125 -11.01 7.08 -14.65
N LYS A 126 -9.94 6.57 -14.05
CA LYS A 126 -9.04 5.57 -14.69
C LYS A 126 -9.78 4.27 -15.03
N LYS A 127 -10.63 3.76 -14.13
CA LYS A 127 -11.45 2.57 -14.39
C LYS A 127 -12.47 2.79 -15.52
N LYS A 128 -13.03 4.01 -15.65
CA LYS A 128 -13.94 4.38 -16.75
C LYS A 128 -13.22 4.44 -18.10
N LYS A 129 -11.99 4.99 -18.14
CA LYS A 129 -11.15 5.00 -19.36
C LYS A 129 -10.71 3.59 -19.79
N ASN A 130 -10.31 2.73 -18.86
CA ASN A 130 -9.97 1.34 -19.19
C ASN A 130 -11.17 0.53 -19.72
N LYS A 131 -12.40 0.83 -19.28
CA LYS A 131 -13.62 0.18 -19.81
C LYS A 131 -14.00 0.65 -21.23
N GLN A 132 -13.56 1.83 -21.65
CA GLN A 132 -13.76 2.32 -23.02
C GLN A 132 -12.72 1.72 -23.99
N ASN A 133 -11.46 1.57 -23.56
CA ASN A 133 -10.41 0.94 -24.38
C ASN A 133 -10.57 -0.58 -24.57
N THR A 134 -11.36 -1.27 -23.75
CA THR A 134 -11.67 -2.69 -23.97
C THR A 134 -12.74 -2.92 -25.05
N ASN A 135 -13.51 -1.90 -25.43
CA ASN A 135 -14.58 -2.03 -26.42
C ASN A 135 -14.15 -1.68 -27.86
N SER A 136 -12.93 -1.17 -28.07
CA SER A 136 -12.39 -0.85 -29.40
C SER A 136 -11.54 -1.96 -30.02
N ASN A 137 -11.25 -3.06 -29.31
CA ASN A 137 -10.43 -4.18 -29.82
C ASN A 137 -11.23 -5.40 -30.32
N THR A 138 -12.56 -5.33 -30.42
CA THR A 138 -13.41 -6.46 -30.88
C THR A 138 -13.93 -6.30 -32.32
N SER A 139 -13.32 -5.48 -33.16
CA SER A 139 -13.77 -5.33 -34.56
C SER A 139 -12.65 -5.40 -35.60
N ILE A 140 -11.72 -6.37 -35.48
CA ILE A 140 -10.90 -6.81 -36.62
C ILE A 140 -10.64 -8.33 -36.51
N LYS A 141 -11.60 -9.14 -36.96
CA LYS A 141 -11.32 -10.43 -37.62
C LYS A 141 -12.57 -10.94 -38.35
N SER A 142 -12.91 -10.25 -39.43
CA SER A 142 -13.72 -10.79 -40.51
C SER A 142 -12.78 -11.31 -41.60
N THR A 143 -12.60 -12.64 -41.67
CA THR A 143 -12.86 -13.49 -42.84
C THR A 143 -12.23 -14.86 -42.60
N SER A 144 -13.09 -15.83 -42.35
CA SER A 144 -12.77 -17.26 -42.42
C SER A 144 -13.15 -17.79 -43.80
N LYS A 145 -12.27 -18.60 -44.40
CA LYS A 145 -12.54 -19.92 -45.05
C LYS A 145 -11.85 -20.10 -46.41
N SER A 146 -10.90 -21.05 -46.44
CA SER A 146 -10.79 -22.14 -47.44
C SER A 146 -9.69 -23.11 -46.93
N SER A 147 -10.05 -24.19 -46.24
CA SER A 147 -10.31 -25.54 -46.75
C SER A 147 -9.07 -26.46 -46.67
N LEU A 148 -9.17 -27.49 -45.82
CA LEU A 148 -8.29 -28.66 -45.78
C LEU A 148 -8.41 -29.51 -47.05
N LYS A 149 -7.27 -30.06 -47.49
CA LYS A 149 -7.00 -31.36 -48.15
C LYS A 149 -5.51 -31.34 -48.53
N SER A 150 -4.66 -32.35 -48.41
CA SER A 150 -4.76 -33.77 -48.10
C SER A 150 -3.33 -34.32 -48.01
N ASP A 151 -3.08 -35.27 -47.10
CA ASP A 151 -1.86 -36.09 -47.08
C ASP A 151 -1.86 -37.15 -48.20
N LYS A 152 -0.63 -37.59 -48.54
CA LYS A 152 -0.18 -38.76 -49.34
C LYS A 152 0.03 -38.54 -50.83
N SER A 153 1.32 -38.51 -51.22
CA SER A 153 1.97 -39.49 -52.11
C SER A 153 3.37 -38.99 -52.46
N ASN A 154 4.42 -39.61 -51.91
CA ASN A 154 5.74 -39.60 -52.55
C ASN A 154 6.02 -41.04 -52.97
N GLU A 155 5.76 -41.30 -54.25
CA GLU A 155 6.27 -42.46 -54.97
C GLU A 155 7.78 -42.31 -55.15
N GLU A 156 8.48 -43.35 -54.74
CA GLU A 156 9.87 -43.65 -55.00
C GLU A 156 9.97 -44.14 -56.46
N LEU A 157 10.66 -43.40 -57.33
CA LEU A 157 10.99 -43.81 -58.70
C LEU A 157 12.50 -43.69 -58.95
N LEU A 158 13.15 -44.86 -58.91
CA LEU A 158 14.18 -45.36 -59.84
C LEU A 158 15.25 -44.38 -60.36
N LYS A 159 16.47 -44.51 -59.80
CA LYS A 159 17.68 -44.90 -60.55
C LYS A 159 18.80 -45.31 -59.61
#